data_AF-A0A9X1NAW4-F1
#
_entry.id   AF-A0A9X1NAW4-F1
#
_cell.length_a   1.000
_cell.length_b   1.000
_cell.length_c   1.000
_cell.angle_alpha   90.00
_cell.angle_beta   90.00
_cell.angle_gamma   90.00
#
_symmetry.space_group_name_H-M   'P 1'
#
loop_
_entity.id
_entity.type
_entity.pdbx_description
1 polymer ?
#
loop_
_entity_poly.entity_id
_entity_poly.type
_entity_poly.pdbx_seq_one_letter_code
_entity_poly.pdbx_strand_id
1 'polypeptide(L)'
;MIDVDDYGRTSVPGWYSAGETTGIAGNLAARAEGSLVAAAVIADATSTPVNPPAKAVRQARREHAFAALSRELYPGAAELAHRVLEHTPDETQLCRCEGTTVGQVRAADAGSQQDVSAAKTLTRAGMGPCQGRYCAPALCALRGTTPESLASRTPLRPVPLADLAASPLMQAGELTDTVQETR
;
A
#
# COMPACT_ATOMS: atom_id res chain seq x y z
N MET A 1 6.05 -0.85 1.03
CA MET A 1 5.96 -2.32 0.82
C MET A 1 5.99 -2.98 2.20
N ILE A 2 5.39 -4.16 2.36
CA ILE A 2 5.41 -4.88 3.64
C ILE A 2 6.74 -5.65 3.73
N ASP A 3 7.46 -5.46 4.82
CA ASP A 3 8.67 -6.21 5.12
C ASP A 3 8.32 -7.61 5.61
N VAL A 4 8.99 -8.61 5.07
CA VAL A 4 8.72 -10.03 5.34
C VAL A 4 9.99 -10.87 5.33
N ASP A 5 9.95 -12.00 6.04
CA ASP A 5 11.00 -13.03 5.93
C ASP A 5 10.94 -13.80 4.59
N ASP A 6 11.88 -14.73 4.39
CA ASP A 6 11.97 -15.59 3.20
C ASP A 6 10.71 -16.44 2.93
N TYR A 7 9.81 -16.57 3.91
CA TYR A 7 8.58 -17.33 3.82
C TYR A 7 7.32 -16.45 3.94
N GLY A 8 7.48 -15.13 3.85
CA GLY A 8 6.40 -14.15 3.85
C GLY A 8 5.76 -13.87 5.22
N ARG A 9 6.42 -14.22 6.33
CA ARG A 9 5.99 -13.77 7.67
C ARG A 9 6.27 -12.30 7.85
N THR A 10 5.29 -11.54 8.33
CA THR A 10 5.46 -10.12 8.66
C THR A 10 6.03 -9.96 10.07
N SER A 11 6.34 -8.72 10.46
CA SER A 11 6.69 -8.38 11.85
C SER A 11 5.50 -8.54 12.83
N VAL A 12 4.27 -8.68 12.34
CA VAL A 12 3.09 -8.94 13.15
C VAL A 12 2.84 -10.46 13.22
N PRO A 13 2.91 -11.08 14.40
CA PRO A 13 2.70 -12.52 14.54
C PRO A 13 1.34 -12.96 14.00
N GLY A 14 1.31 -14.06 13.25
CA GLY A 14 0.10 -14.59 12.62
C GLY A 14 -0.33 -13.86 11.33
N TRP A 15 0.39 -12.82 10.92
CA TRP A 15 0.15 -12.12 9.67
C TRP A 15 1.24 -12.44 8.65
N TYR A 16 0.79 -12.70 7.43
CA TYR A 16 1.64 -13.10 6.31
C TYR A 16 1.32 -12.24 5.09
N SER A 17 2.30 -12.07 4.22
CA SER A 17 2.16 -11.31 2.98
C SER A 17 2.85 -12.03 1.83
N ALA A 18 2.25 -11.93 0.63
CA ALA A 18 2.79 -12.53 -0.58
C ALA A 18 2.48 -11.66 -1.81
N GLY A 19 3.26 -11.86 -2.87
CA GLY A 19 3.09 -11.19 -4.15
C GLY A 19 3.40 -9.69 -4.06
N GLU A 20 2.66 -8.87 -4.79
CA GLU A 20 3.02 -7.45 -4.98
C GLU A 20 3.05 -6.61 -3.71
N THR A 21 2.45 -7.11 -2.63
CA THR A 21 2.49 -6.49 -1.30
C THR A 21 3.89 -6.50 -0.68
N THR A 22 4.73 -7.48 -1.04
CA THR A 22 6.13 -7.63 -0.62
C THR A 22 7.10 -6.99 -1.62
N GLY A 23 6.63 -6.70 -2.83
CA GLY A 23 7.34 -5.97 -3.87
C GLY A 23 6.99 -6.41 -5.29
N ILE A 24 7.44 -5.67 -6.30
CA ILE A 24 7.10 -5.94 -7.70
C ILE A 24 8.11 -6.94 -8.29
N ALA A 25 7.76 -8.23 -8.29
CA ALA A 25 8.56 -9.31 -8.88
C ALA A 25 7.81 -10.14 -9.95
N GLY A 26 6.56 -9.78 -10.26
CA GLY A 26 5.76 -10.41 -11.30
C GLY A 26 4.98 -11.65 -10.85
N ASN A 27 4.15 -12.18 -11.75
CA ASN A 27 3.18 -13.23 -11.41
C ASN A 27 3.82 -14.55 -10.94
N LEU A 28 5.02 -14.87 -11.46
CA LEU A 28 5.68 -16.13 -11.15
C LEU A 28 6.26 -16.10 -9.74
N ALA A 29 6.79 -14.94 -9.32
CA ALA A 29 7.19 -14.69 -7.94
C ALA A 29 5.98 -14.82 -7.02
N ALA A 30 4.89 -14.11 -7.30
CA ALA A 30 3.68 -14.13 -6.48
C ALA A 30 3.11 -15.55 -6.27
N ARG A 31 3.09 -16.38 -7.32
CA ARG A 31 2.66 -17.78 -7.21
C ARG A 31 3.62 -18.64 -6.38
N ALA A 32 4.92 -18.42 -6.54
CA ALA A 32 5.93 -19.14 -5.76
C ALA A 32 5.87 -18.74 -4.29
N GLU A 33 5.85 -17.45 -4.00
CA GLU A 33 5.69 -16.87 -2.66
C GLU A 33 4.43 -17.39 -1.97
N GLY A 34 3.29 -17.47 -2.68
CA GLY A 34 2.08 -18.06 -2.11
C GLY A 34 2.27 -19.51 -1.63
N SER A 35 3.12 -20.30 -2.30
CA SER A 35 3.46 -21.66 -1.84
C SER A 35 4.38 -21.66 -0.63
N LEU A 36 5.29 -20.68 -0.53
CA LEU A 36 6.20 -20.51 0.61
C LEU A 36 5.42 -20.07 1.85
N VAL A 37 4.57 -19.06 1.69
CA VAL A 37 3.66 -18.56 2.73
C VAL A 37 2.70 -19.65 3.20
N ALA A 38 2.11 -20.44 2.29
CA ALA A 38 1.24 -21.53 2.70
C ALA A 38 1.96 -22.55 3.59
N ALA A 39 3.20 -22.91 3.27
CA ALA A 39 3.99 -23.81 4.10
C ALA A 39 4.28 -23.20 5.49
N ALA A 40 4.62 -21.90 5.54
CA ALA A 40 4.83 -21.18 6.79
C ALA A 40 3.57 -21.10 7.65
N VAL A 41 2.42 -20.74 7.07
CA VAL A 41 1.13 -20.68 7.76
C VAL A 41 0.78 -22.02 8.38
N ILE A 42 0.90 -23.12 7.62
CA ILE A 42 0.60 -24.45 8.14
C ILE A 42 1.59 -24.80 9.26
N ALA A 43 2.88 -24.56 9.05
CA ALA A 43 3.88 -24.91 10.04
C ALA A 43 3.69 -24.18 11.38
N ASP A 44 3.35 -22.90 11.33
CA ASP A 44 3.12 -22.08 12.51
C ASP A 44 1.79 -22.48 13.19
N ALA A 45 0.72 -22.71 12.43
CA ALA A 45 -0.59 -23.09 12.95
C ALA A 45 -0.59 -24.48 13.61
N THR A 46 0.20 -25.43 13.09
CA THR A 46 0.25 -26.81 13.61
C THR A 46 1.51 -27.07 14.44
N SER A 47 2.38 -26.07 14.64
CA SER A 47 3.69 -26.23 15.29
C SER A 47 4.51 -27.40 14.72
N THR A 48 4.35 -27.70 13.42
CA THR A 48 4.97 -28.85 12.75
C THR A 48 5.70 -28.38 11.50
N PRO A 49 7.00 -28.66 11.31
CA PRO A 49 7.72 -28.18 10.13
C PRO A 49 7.09 -28.67 8.81
N VAL A 50 6.84 -27.73 7.90
CA VAL A 50 6.36 -28.02 6.54
C VAL A 50 7.35 -27.43 5.53
N ASN A 51 7.86 -28.28 4.64
CA ASN A 51 8.76 -27.84 3.59
C ASN A 51 7.97 -27.38 2.36
N PRO A 52 8.19 -26.16 1.84
CA PRO A 52 7.58 -25.75 0.59
C PRO A 52 8.12 -26.57 -0.59
N PRO A 53 7.38 -26.66 -1.71
CA PRO A 53 7.88 -27.33 -2.90
C PRO A 53 9.20 -26.71 -3.38
N ALA A 54 10.24 -27.54 -3.58
CA ALA A 54 11.56 -27.05 -3.98
C ALA A 54 11.55 -26.23 -5.29
N LYS A 55 10.60 -26.53 -6.20
CA LYS A 55 10.37 -25.74 -7.41
C LYS A 55 9.91 -24.31 -7.08
N ALA A 56 9.03 -24.12 -6.10
CA ALA A 56 8.57 -22.81 -5.66
C ALA A 56 9.73 -22.01 -5.06
N VAL A 57 10.56 -22.62 -4.20
CA VAL A 57 11.72 -21.94 -3.61
C VAL A 57 12.68 -21.44 -4.68
N ARG A 58 13.02 -22.29 -5.67
CA ARG A 58 13.89 -21.89 -6.79
C ARG A 58 13.25 -20.80 -7.65
N GLN A 59 11.95 -20.90 -7.89
CA GLN A 59 11.21 -19.92 -8.68
C GLN A 59 11.20 -18.56 -7.99
N ALA A 60 10.82 -18.49 -6.71
CA ALA A 60 10.82 -17.24 -5.94
C ALA A 60 12.20 -16.56 -5.99
N ARG A 61 13.27 -17.31 -5.68
CA ARG A 61 14.64 -16.78 -5.72
C ARG A 61 15.03 -16.20 -7.08
N ARG A 62 14.73 -16.92 -8.17
CA ARG A 62 15.04 -16.48 -9.54
C ARG A 62 14.31 -15.19 -9.89
N GLU A 63 13.01 -15.12 -9.62
CA GLU A 63 12.20 -13.96 -9.98
C GLU A 63 12.53 -12.74 -9.11
N HIS A 64 12.80 -12.92 -7.81
CA HIS A 64 13.29 -11.84 -6.95
C HIS A 64 14.67 -11.33 -7.37
N ALA A 65 15.58 -12.22 -7.79
CA ALA A 65 16.89 -11.80 -8.31
C ALA A 65 16.73 -10.97 -9.60
N PHE A 66 15.83 -11.37 -10.49
CA PHE A 66 15.50 -10.60 -11.69
C PHE A 66 14.84 -9.25 -11.35
N ALA A 67 13.94 -9.21 -10.37
CA ALA A 67 13.31 -7.99 -9.90
C ALA A 67 14.32 -7.03 -9.24
N ALA A 68 15.28 -7.57 -8.48
CA ALA A 68 16.38 -6.79 -7.90
C ALA A 68 17.24 -6.15 -9.00
N LEU A 69 17.65 -6.92 -10.00
CA LEU A 69 18.37 -6.40 -11.16
C LEU A 69 17.55 -5.32 -11.90
N SER A 70 16.25 -5.56 -12.10
CA SER A 70 15.38 -4.60 -12.77
C SER A 70 15.30 -3.27 -12.01
N ARG A 71 15.26 -3.30 -10.68
CA ARG A 71 15.26 -2.09 -9.85
C ARG A 71 16.59 -1.33 -9.89
N GLU A 72 17.69 -2.01 -10.17
CA GLU A 72 19.01 -1.39 -10.33
C GLU A 72 19.16 -0.73 -11.71
N LEU A 73 18.59 -1.35 -12.74
CA LEU A 73 18.71 -0.88 -14.13
C LEU A 73 17.75 0.27 -14.49
N TYR A 74 16.62 0.38 -13.81
CA TYR A 74 15.58 1.38 -14.11
C TYR A 74 15.34 2.34 -12.94
N PRO A 75 15.08 3.64 -13.22
CA PRO A 75 14.81 4.61 -12.16
C PRO A 75 13.57 4.22 -11.34
N GLY A 76 13.64 4.49 -10.04
CA GLY A 76 12.56 4.19 -9.12
C GLY A 76 11.27 4.96 -9.45
N ALA A 77 10.13 4.39 -9.08
CA ALA A 77 8.82 4.98 -9.34
C ALA A 77 8.68 6.41 -8.77
N ALA A 78 9.29 6.70 -7.61
CA ALA A 78 9.27 8.04 -7.01
C ALA A 78 10.04 9.07 -7.84
N GLU A 79 11.22 8.69 -8.36
CA GLU A 79 12.02 9.57 -9.23
C GLU A 79 11.27 9.85 -10.55
N LEU A 80 10.73 8.80 -11.17
CA LEU A 80 9.93 8.95 -12.39
C LEU A 80 8.68 9.80 -12.14
N ALA A 81 7.98 9.59 -11.02
CA ALA A 81 6.81 10.36 -10.67
C ALA A 81 7.12 11.85 -10.55
N HIS A 82 8.21 12.22 -9.86
CA HIS A 82 8.63 13.62 -9.78
C HIS A 82 8.89 14.23 -11.17
N ARG A 83 9.69 13.56 -12.01
CA ARG A 83 10.02 14.04 -13.37
C ARG A 83 8.78 14.21 -14.26
N VAL A 84 7.85 13.26 -14.20
CA VAL A 84 6.59 13.32 -14.95
C VAL A 84 5.71 14.46 -14.44
N LEU A 85 5.57 14.58 -13.11
CA LEU A 85 4.69 15.58 -12.50
C LEU A 85 5.23 16.99 -12.65
N GLU A 86 6.53 17.20 -12.70
CA GLU A 86 7.14 18.51 -13.01
C GLU A 86 6.67 19.05 -14.36
N HIS A 87 6.55 18.18 -15.37
CA HIS A 87 6.17 18.54 -16.74
C HIS A 87 4.67 18.34 -17.04
N THR A 88 3.88 18.02 -16.02
CA THR A 88 2.43 17.82 -16.19
C THR A 88 1.70 19.17 -16.21
N PRO A 89 0.83 19.45 -17.20
CA PRO A 89 0.03 20.68 -17.27
C PRO A 89 -0.90 20.87 -16.06
N ASP A 90 -1.16 22.12 -15.68
CA ASP A 90 -1.92 22.48 -14.47
C ASP A 90 -3.39 22.04 -14.52
N GLU A 91 -3.98 21.98 -15.71
CA GLU A 91 -5.35 21.53 -15.97
C GLU A 91 -5.51 20.01 -15.87
N THR A 92 -4.40 19.27 -15.81
CA THR A 92 -4.42 17.80 -15.71
C THR A 92 -5.11 17.37 -14.43
N GLN A 93 -6.08 16.48 -14.56
CA GLN A 93 -6.78 15.90 -13.43
C GLN A 93 -5.84 15.01 -12.60
N LEU A 94 -5.62 15.39 -11.35
CA LEU A 94 -4.83 14.62 -10.38
C LEU A 94 -5.73 13.71 -9.53
N CYS A 95 -6.85 14.24 -9.02
CA CYS A 95 -7.79 13.48 -8.21
C CYS A 95 -9.15 13.35 -8.91
N ARG A 96 -9.39 12.23 -9.58
CA ARG A 96 -10.67 11.97 -10.26
C ARG A 96 -11.89 12.02 -9.34
N CYS A 97 -11.74 11.61 -8.07
CA CYS A 97 -12.87 11.57 -7.14
C CYS A 97 -13.34 12.96 -6.71
N GLU A 98 -12.43 13.92 -6.59
CA GLU A 98 -12.72 15.27 -6.08
C GLU A 98 -12.62 16.34 -7.19
N GLY A 99 -12.26 15.94 -8.42
CA GLY A 99 -12.07 16.85 -9.56
C GLY A 99 -10.83 17.74 -9.45
N THR A 100 -9.90 17.43 -8.54
CA THR A 100 -8.73 18.26 -8.27
C THR A 100 -7.68 18.15 -9.38
N THR A 101 -7.20 19.29 -9.88
CA THR A 101 -6.12 19.35 -10.87
C THR A 101 -4.72 19.45 -10.25
N VAL A 102 -3.69 19.20 -11.05
CA VAL A 102 -2.28 19.39 -10.66
C VAL A 102 -2.02 20.83 -10.22
N GLY A 103 -2.52 21.82 -10.97
CA GLY A 103 -2.33 23.24 -10.65
C GLY A 103 -2.96 23.64 -9.32
N GLN A 104 -4.15 23.12 -9.01
CA GLN A 104 -4.80 23.34 -7.71
C GLN A 104 -3.96 22.77 -6.56
N VAL A 105 -3.33 21.61 -6.77
CA VAL A 105 -2.39 21.07 -5.78
C VAL A 105 -1.16 21.96 -5.68
N ARG A 106 -0.50 22.35 -6.78
CA ARG A 106 0.68 23.23 -6.74
C ARG A 106 0.41 24.56 -6.02
N ALA A 107 -0.77 25.15 -6.26
CA ALA A 107 -1.19 26.42 -5.66
C ALA A 107 -1.60 26.31 -4.18
N ALA A 108 -1.88 25.10 -3.68
CA ALA A 108 -2.27 24.91 -2.28
C ALA A 108 -1.02 25.04 -1.38
N ASP A 109 -0.78 26.22 -0.84
CA ASP A 109 0.27 26.46 0.14
C ASP A 109 -0.36 26.87 1.48
N ALA A 110 -0.01 26.17 2.55
CA ALA A 110 -0.43 26.47 3.92
C ALA A 110 0.73 27.02 4.77
N GLY A 111 1.77 27.56 4.13
CA GLY A 111 3.01 28.02 4.79
C GLY A 111 4.14 26.98 4.78
N SER A 112 3.95 25.84 4.12
CA SER A 112 4.98 24.85 3.85
C SER A 112 4.61 24.02 2.62
N GLN A 113 5.49 24.02 1.62
CA GLN A 113 5.28 23.24 0.40
C GLN A 113 5.40 21.71 0.62
N GLN A 114 5.94 21.28 1.77
CA GLN A 114 6.14 19.85 2.09
C GLN A 114 5.02 19.25 2.95
N ASP A 115 3.99 20.02 3.31
CA ASP A 115 2.86 19.49 4.08
C ASP A 115 1.78 18.89 3.16
N VAL A 116 1.87 17.58 2.97
CA VAL A 116 0.86 16.82 2.22
C VAL A 116 -0.52 16.84 2.89
N SER A 117 -0.59 16.90 4.23
CA SER A 117 -1.87 16.93 4.96
C SER A 117 -2.59 18.26 4.78
N ALA A 118 -1.86 19.37 4.76
CA ALA A 118 -2.39 20.68 4.42
C ALA A 118 -2.90 20.72 2.98
N ALA A 119 -2.12 20.19 2.02
CA ALA A 119 -2.54 20.09 0.63
C ALA A 119 -3.84 19.28 0.47
N LYS A 120 -3.98 18.16 1.17
CA LYS A 120 -5.22 17.36 1.22
C LYS A 120 -6.38 18.18 1.77
N THR A 121 -6.16 18.94 2.84
CA THR A 121 -7.22 19.72 3.50
C THR A 121 -7.71 20.86 2.60
N LEU A 122 -6.79 21.56 1.93
CA LEU A 122 -7.13 22.69 1.05
C LEU A 122 -7.78 22.26 -0.26
N THR A 123 -7.35 21.13 -0.83
CA THR A 123 -7.78 20.70 -2.18
C THR A 123 -8.75 19.53 -2.20
N ARG A 124 -8.96 18.90 -1.03
CA ARG A 124 -9.66 17.63 -0.84
C ARG A 124 -9.04 16.42 -1.55
N ALA A 125 -7.92 16.57 -2.26
CA ALA A 125 -7.27 15.48 -2.97
C ALA A 125 -7.02 14.26 -2.06
N GLY A 126 -7.52 13.10 -2.48
CA GLY A 126 -7.41 11.85 -1.71
C GLY A 126 -8.44 11.68 -0.58
N MET A 127 -9.43 12.56 -0.45
CA MET A 127 -10.55 12.42 0.50
C MET A 127 -11.80 11.73 -0.10
N GLY A 128 -11.79 11.46 -1.41
CA GLY A 128 -12.90 10.77 -2.08
C GLY A 128 -13.03 9.29 -1.69
N PRO A 129 -14.01 8.56 -2.27
CA PRO A 129 -14.27 7.15 -1.92
C PRO A 129 -13.10 6.20 -2.19
N CYS A 130 -12.14 6.58 -3.05
CA CYS A 130 -10.91 5.81 -3.27
C CYS A 130 -9.87 6.00 -2.15
N GLN A 131 -10.08 6.95 -1.24
CA GLN A 131 -9.19 7.28 -0.11
C GLN A 131 -7.74 7.53 -0.55
N GLY A 132 -7.55 8.17 -1.70
CA GLY A 132 -6.23 8.50 -2.21
C GLY A 132 -5.48 7.35 -2.87
N ARG A 133 -6.06 6.15 -3.01
CA ARG A 133 -5.40 4.98 -3.63
C ARG A 133 -4.70 5.28 -4.96
N TYR A 134 -5.29 6.16 -5.77
CA TYR A 134 -4.77 6.51 -7.09
C TYR A 134 -3.95 7.80 -7.10
N CYS A 135 -4.39 8.83 -6.38
CA CYS A 135 -3.79 10.16 -6.46
C CYS A 135 -2.74 10.43 -5.36
N ALA A 136 -2.68 9.62 -4.30
CA ALA A 136 -1.74 9.83 -3.20
C ALA A 136 -0.27 9.78 -3.63
N PRO A 137 0.20 8.84 -4.49
CA PRO A 137 1.58 8.87 -4.96
C PRO A 137 1.94 10.16 -5.68
N ALA A 138 1.06 10.66 -6.54
CA ALA A 138 1.28 11.92 -7.25
C ALA A 138 1.23 13.13 -6.31
N LEU A 139 0.29 13.13 -5.37
CA LEU A 139 0.17 14.17 -4.35
C LEU A 139 1.43 14.24 -3.48
N CYS A 140 1.93 13.10 -3.03
CA CYS A 140 3.16 13.01 -2.24
C CYS A 140 4.38 13.47 -3.05
N ALA A 141 4.50 13.02 -4.30
CA ALA A 141 5.59 13.44 -5.18
C ALA A 141 5.61 14.95 -5.44
N LEU A 142 4.45 15.60 -5.65
CA LEU A 142 4.34 17.06 -5.78
C LEU A 142 4.74 17.81 -4.50
N ARG A 143 4.76 17.14 -3.34
CA ARG A 143 5.11 17.71 -2.03
C ARG A 143 6.47 17.26 -1.53
N GLY A 144 7.21 16.46 -2.29
CA GLY A 144 8.48 15.88 -1.84
C GLY A 144 8.32 14.97 -0.61
N THR A 145 7.16 14.33 -0.44
CA THR A 145 6.88 13.38 0.64
C THR A 145 6.69 11.97 0.09
N THR A 146 6.56 10.98 0.96
CA THR A 146 6.27 9.59 0.58
C THR A 146 4.83 9.20 0.93
N PRO A 147 4.17 8.30 0.17
CA PRO A 147 2.81 7.84 0.48
C PRO A 147 2.65 7.23 1.87
N GLU A 148 3.70 6.65 2.43
CA GLU A 148 3.73 6.10 3.79
C GLU A 148 3.45 7.16 4.86
N SER A 149 3.69 8.44 4.58
CA SER A 149 3.33 9.56 5.46
C SER A 149 1.81 9.76 5.59
N LEU A 150 1.01 9.17 4.70
CA LEU A 150 -0.43 9.25 4.72
C LEU A 150 -1.02 8.04 5.45
N ALA A 151 -1.48 8.26 6.68
CA ALA A 151 -2.16 7.23 7.46
C ALA A 151 -3.39 6.69 6.71
N SER A 152 -3.41 5.38 6.45
CA SER A 152 -4.62 4.67 6.02
C SER A 152 -5.58 4.58 7.20
N ARG A 153 -6.87 4.80 6.96
CA ARG A 153 -7.91 4.73 8.00
C ARG A 153 -8.92 3.66 7.67
N THR A 154 -9.48 3.06 8.72
CA THR A 154 -10.59 2.12 8.62
C THR A 154 -11.88 2.90 8.38
N PRO A 155 -12.80 2.42 7.50
CA PRO A 155 -12.67 1.22 6.68
C PRO A 155 -11.82 1.44 5.41
N LEU A 156 -11.06 0.41 5.00
CA LEU A 156 -10.17 0.45 3.82
C LEU A 156 -10.91 0.68 2.49
N ARG A 157 -12.21 0.40 2.47
CA ARG A 157 -13.15 0.68 1.38
C ARG A 157 -14.46 1.16 2.00
N PRO A 158 -15.23 2.01 1.31
CA PRO A 158 -16.56 2.38 1.79
C PRO A 158 -17.41 1.12 2.06
N VAL A 159 -18.01 1.06 3.25
CA VAL A 159 -18.94 0.01 3.65
C VAL A 159 -20.27 0.69 4.01
N PRO A 160 -21.42 0.22 3.50
CA PRO A 160 -22.72 0.74 3.92
C PRO A 160 -22.90 0.64 5.44
N LEU A 161 -23.47 1.69 6.05
CA LEU A 161 -23.72 1.71 7.49
C LEU A 161 -24.68 0.58 7.93
N ALA A 162 -25.62 0.19 7.06
CA ALA A 162 -26.52 -0.93 7.33
C ALA A 162 -25.77 -2.25 7.49
N ASP A 163 -24.76 -2.51 6.66
CA ASP A 163 -23.94 -3.73 6.73
C ASP A 163 -23.07 -3.74 7.99
N LEU A 164 -22.55 -2.58 8.39
CA LEU A 164 -21.82 -2.43 9.66
C LEU A 164 -22.73 -2.66 10.86
N ALA A 165 -23.94 -2.10 10.86
CA ALA A 165 -24.91 -2.29 11.94
C ALA A 165 -25.42 -3.74 12.04
N ALA A 166 -25.53 -4.44 10.91
CA ALA A 166 -25.87 -5.85 10.85
C ALA A 166 -24.68 -6.78 11.16
N SER A 167 -23.45 -6.25 11.22
CA SER A 167 -22.24 -7.05 11.43
C SER A 167 -22.21 -7.64 12.84
N PRO A 168 -21.88 -8.93 12.99
CA PRO A 168 -21.67 -9.57 14.28
C PRO A 168 -20.64 -8.83 15.16
N LEU A 169 -19.65 -8.18 14.54
CA LEU A 169 -18.60 -7.42 15.23
C LEU A 169 -19.11 -6.19 15.97
N MET A 170 -20.15 -5.51 15.45
CA MET A 170 -20.80 -4.39 16.17
C MET A 170 -21.77 -4.90 17.24
N GLN A 171 -22.42 -6.05 17.00
CA GLN A 171 -23.35 -6.65 17.95
C GLN A 171 -22.64 -7.22 19.19
N ALA A 172 -21.37 -7.63 19.05
CA ALA A 172 -20.53 -8.13 20.13
C ALA A 172 -19.82 -7.03 20.96
N GLY A 173 -19.86 -5.76 20.55
CA GLY A 173 -19.18 -4.66 21.26
C GLY A 173 -17.66 -4.60 21.11
N GLU A 174 -17.05 -5.44 20.26
CA GLU A 174 -15.58 -5.64 20.18
C GLU A 174 -14.83 -4.57 19.36
N LEU A 175 -15.54 -3.68 18.66
CA LEU A 175 -14.94 -2.65 17.81
C LEU A 175 -14.38 -1.44 18.56
N THR A 176 -14.74 -1.23 19.84
CA THR A 176 -14.22 -0.09 20.61
C THR A 176 -12.79 -0.29 21.11
N ASP A 177 -12.37 -1.54 21.31
CA ASP A 177 -11.08 -1.84 21.96
C ASP A 177 -9.91 -1.91 20.96
N THR A 178 -10.16 -2.33 19.71
CA THR A 178 -9.10 -2.46 18.69
C THR A 178 -8.56 -1.14 18.13
N VAL A 179 -9.27 -0.01 18.36
CA VAL A 179 -8.83 1.32 17.90
C VAL A 179 -7.96 2.03 18.95
N GLN A 180 -7.99 1.60 20.22
CA GLN A 180 -7.25 2.27 21.30
C GLN A 180 -5.79 1.82 21.44
N GLU A 181 -5.41 0.65 20.91
CA GLU A 181 -4.06 0.07 21.12
C GLU A 181 -3.00 0.43 20.05
N THR A 182 -3.33 1.27 19.05
CA THR A 182 -2.38 1.67 17.98
C THR A 182 -2.01 3.16 18.00
N ARG A 183 -1.96 3.77 19.18
CA ARG A 183 -1.47 5.16 19.37
C ARG A 183 -0.04 5.24 19.86
#